data_AF-A0A532DMN5-F1
#
_entry.id   AF-A0A532DMN5-F1
#
_cell.length_a   1.000
_cell.length_b   1.000
_cell.length_c   1.000
_cell.angle_alpha   90.00
_cell.angle_beta   90.00
_cell.angle_gamma   90.00
#
_symmetry.space_group_name_H-M   'P 1'
#
loop_
_entity.id
_entity.type
_entity.pdbx_description
1 polymer ?
#
loop_
_entity_poly.entity_id
_entity_poly.type
_entity_poly.pdbx_seq_one_letter_code
_entity_poly.pdbx_strand_id
1 'polypeptide(L)'
;MSTCVVVLALFMGLPTYAHEDRAPTGSWKGVVRFTTEQRPSLTTLLTFTADGNLVESRRLYLPESPLGPLLATPGHGEWRRSKNGGFDATIVVLYQGASEHPTSPGIVIGREKVRYKLQLVNGGQQLQGTILVEVQDGEGNVVSSDPGTIEATRIRPEPLP
;
A
#
# COMPACT_ATOMS: atom_id res chain seq x y z
N MET A 1 22.78 54.42 39.49
CA MET A 1 21.71 53.89 38.62
C MET A 1 22.39 53.07 37.54
N SER A 2 22.29 51.74 37.63
CA SER A 2 23.08 50.82 36.80
C SER A 2 22.20 50.29 35.67
N THR A 3 22.59 50.55 34.43
CA THR A 3 21.87 50.19 33.21
C THR A 3 22.14 48.72 32.88
N CYS A 4 21.09 47.89 32.92
CA CYS A 4 21.15 46.48 32.56
C CYS A 4 20.96 46.33 31.04
N VAL A 5 21.98 45.83 30.34
CA VAL A 5 21.91 45.54 28.90
C VAL A 5 21.42 44.11 28.72
N VAL A 6 20.20 43.95 28.21
CA VAL A 6 19.65 42.64 27.83
C VAL A 6 20.15 42.30 26.43
N VAL A 7 21.02 41.30 26.32
CA VAL A 7 21.45 40.72 25.05
C VAL A 7 20.32 39.83 24.54
N LEU A 8 19.65 40.25 23.46
CA LEU A 8 18.67 39.44 22.76
C LEU A 8 19.41 38.35 21.95
N ALA A 9 19.42 37.13 22.45
CA ALA A 9 19.88 35.97 21.68
C ALA A 9 18.82 35.59 20.65
N LEU A 10 19.08 35.86 19.37
CA LEU A 10 18.32 35.31 18.25
C LEU A 10 18.59 33.80 18.17
N PHE A 11 17.67 33.00 18.70
CA PHE A 11 17.59 31.59 18.36
C PHE A 11 17.18 31.49 16.88
N MET A 12 18.17 31.32 16.00
CA MET A 12 17.92 30.79 14.65
C MET A 12 17.38 29.37 14.82
N GLY A 13 16.06 29.24 14.77
CA GLY A 13 15.40 27.95 14.71
C GLY A 13 15.92 27.20 13.50
N LEU A 14 16.67 26.12 13.74
CA LEU A 14 16.90 25.10 12.73
C LEU A 14 15.54 24.69 12.18
N PRO A 15 15.37 24.50 10.85
CA PRO A 15 14.13 23.95 10.34
C PRO A 15 13.93 22.58 10.98
N THR A 16 13.02 22.52 11.94
CA THR A 16 12.40 21.29 12.38
C THR A 16 11.77 20.71 11.12
N TYR A 17 12.37 19.64 10.58
CA TYR A 17 11.73 18.87 9.53
C TYR A 17 10.36 18.47 10.06
N ALA A 18 9.31 19.13 9.58
CA ALA A 18 7.93 18.76 9.84
C ALA A 18 7.74 17.34 9.29
N HIS A 19 7.91 16.35 10.16
CA HIS A 19 8.09 14.95 9.76
C HIS A 19 6.75 14.28 9.39
N GLU A 20 5.59 14.96 9.45
CA GLU A 20 4.30 14.27 9.48
C GLU A 20 3.24 14.69 8.45
N ASP A 21 3.52 15.60 7.51
CA ASP A 21 2.47 16.12 6.60
C ASP A 21 2.66 15.83 5.11
N ARG A 22 3.59 14.96 4.71
CA ARG A 22 3.75 14.64 3.28
C ARG A 22 2.69 13.65 2.82
N ALA A 23 1.96 14.03 1.76
CA ALA A 23 1.13 13.09 1.02
C ALA A 23 2.03 11.96 0.51
N PRO A 24 1.55 10.70 0.45
CA PRO A 24 2.38 9.57 0.03
C PRO A 24 2.65 9.56 -1.47
N THR A 25 2.89 10.69 -2.14
CA THR A 25 3.07 10.71 -3.60
C THR A 25 4.38 10.03 -4.05
N GLY A 26 4.27 9.07 -4.97
CA GLY A 26 5.40 8.32 -5.52
C GLY A 26 5.10 6.83 -5.71
N SER A 27 6.16 6.03 -5.85
CA SER A 27 6.05 4.59 -6.01
C SER A 27 6.93 3.84 -5.00
N TRP A 28 6.44 2.69 -4.53
CA TRP A 28 7.11 1.82 -3.56
C TRP A 28 7.06 0.36 -4.02
N LYS A 29 8.13 -0.38 -3.73
CA LYS A 29 8.16 -1.85 -3.83
C LYS A 29 7.95 -2.43 -2.44
N GLY A 30 6.85 -3.17 -2.28
CA GLY A 30 6.41 -3.73 -1.01
C GLY A 30 6.51 -5.25 -0.93
N VAL A 31 6.60 -5.73 0.31
CA VAL A 31 6.47 -7.14 0.67
C VAL A 31 5.32 -7.26 1.67
N VAL A 32 4.33 -8.04 1.31
CA VAL A 32 3.17 -8.37 2.13
C VAL A 32 3.40 -9.69 2.86
N ARG A 33 3.04 -9.74 4.14
CA ARG A 33 3.08 -10.94 4.98
C ARG A 33 1.73 -11.16 5.64
N PHE A 34 1.12 -12.32 5.40
CA PHE A 34 -0.14 -12.71 6.05
C PHE A 34 0.13 -13.18 7.49
N THR A 35 -0.79 -12.89 8.42
CA THR A 35 -0.61 -13.20 9.85
C THR A 35 -1.39 -14.42 10.32
N THR A 36 -2.39 -14.88 9.58
CA THR A 36 -3.26 -15.99 9.96
C THR A 36 -2.81 -17.35 9.43
N GLU A 37 -2.07 -17.38 8.33
CA GLU A 37 -1.61 -18.61 7.68
C GLU A 37 -0.19 -18.45 7.17
N GLN A 38 0.56 -19.55 7.19
CA GLN A 38 1.93 -19.59 6.68
C GLN A 38 1.93 -19.64 5.15
N ARG A 39 1.60 -18.50 4.54
CA ARG A 39 1.65 -18.32 3.08
C ARG A 39 2.94 -17.65 2.64
N PRO A 40 3.40 -17.89 1.40
CA PRO A 40 4.49 -17.13 0.81
C PRO A 40 4.17 -15.62 0.85
N SER A 41 5.20 -14.81 1.14
CA SER A 41 5.07 -13.36 1.07
C SER A 41 4.81 -12.92 -0.37
N LEU A 42 3.95 -11.91 -0.54
CA LEU A 42 3.66 -11.34 -1.86
C LEU A 42 4.50 -10.09 -2.09
N THR A 43 5.13 -10.00 -3.26
CA THR A 43 5.77 -8.75 -3.71
C THR A 43 4.74 -7.92 -4.47
N THR A 44 4.69 -6.62 -4.15
CA THR A 44 3.76 -5.67 -4.77
C THR A 44 4.46 -4.36 -5.10
N LEU A 45 3.91 -3.62 -6.06
CA LEU A 45 4.31 -2.27 -6.44
C LEU A 45 3.12 -1.36 -6.16
N LEU A 46 3.32 -0.33 -5.35
CA LEU A 46 2.29 0.66 -5.01
C LEU A 46 2.67 1.99 -5.63
N THR A 47 1.72 2.66 -6.29
CA THR A 47 1.87 4.03 -6.78
C THR A 47 0.74 4.88 -6.26
N PHE A 48 1.09 5.90 -5.49
CA PHE A 48 0.18 6.88 -4.94
C PHE A 48 0.36 8.18 -5.69
N THR A 49 -0.73 8.73 -6.20
CA THR A 49 -0.76 9.98 -6.94
C THR A 49 -1.21 11.12 -6.04
N ALA A 50 -0.87 12.36 -6.43
CA ALA A 50 -1.16 13.55 -5.63
C ALA A 50 -2.65 13.88 -5.54
N ASP A 51 -3.45 13.37 -6.47
CA ASP A 51 -4.90 13.55 -6.55
C ASP A 51 -5.70 12.56 -5.67
N GLY A 52 -5.04 11.68 -4.92
CA GLY A 52 -5.71 10.75 -4.02
C GLY A 52 -5.86 9.33 -4.58
N ASN A 53 -5.38 9.04 -5.80
CA ASN A 53 -5.45 7.68 -6.34
C ASN A 53 -4.31 6.77 -5.87
N LEU A 54 -4.60 5.48 -5.81
CA LEU A 54 -3.65 4.39 -5.54
C LEU A 54 -3.80 3.33 -6.64
N VAL A 55 -2.66 2.97 -7.24
CA VAL A 55 -2.55 1.82 -8.15
C VAL A 55 -1.61 0.78 -7.52
N GLU A 56 -2.03 -0.48 -7.54
CA GLU A 56 -1.22 -1.62 -7.16
C GLU A 56 -0.89 -2.46 -8.41
N SER A 57 0.34 -2.96 -8.50
CA SER A 57 0.70 -4.04 -9.43
C SER A 57 1.42 -5.15 -8.69
N ARG A 58 1.09 -6.39 -9.02
CA ARG A 58 1.67 -7.60 -8.41
C ARG A 58 1.77 -8.71 -9.44
N ARG A 59 2.17 -9.91 -9.01
CA ARG A 59 2.21 -11.09 -9.89
C ARG A 59 0.83 -11.32 -10.49
N LEU A 60 0.77 -11.34 -11.82
CA LEU A 60 -0.46 -11.58 -12.60
C LEU A 60 -1.08 -12.94 -12.27
N TYR A 61 -0.27 -13.99 -12.21
CA TYR A 61 -0.76 -15.36 -12.06
C TYR A 61 -0.76 -15.82 -10.60
N LEU A 62 -1.89 -16.38 -10.16
CA LEU A 62 -2.09 -16.96 -8.83
C LEU A 62 -2.47 -18.43 -9.00
N PRO A 63 -1.52 -19.38 -8.95
CA PRO A 63 -1.81 -20.80 -9.15
C PRO A 63 -2.66 -21.40 -8.04
N GLU A 64 -2.55 -20.85 -6.83
CA GLU A 64 -3.23 -21.33 -5.63
C GLU A 64 -4.06 -20.18 -5.04
N SER A 65 -5.39 -20.34 -5.05
CA SER A 65 -6.31 -19.40 -4.41
C SER A 65 -7.61 -20.13 -3.98
N PRO A 66 -8.42 -19.52 -3.09
CA PRO A 66 -9.74 -20.05 -2.71
C PRO A 66 -10.71 -20.23 -3.89
N LEU A 67 -10.48 -19.53 -5.01
CA LEU A 67 -11.28 -19.62 -6.22
C LEU A 67 -10.60 -20.45 -7.31
N GLY A 68 -9.51 -21.18 -7.03
CA GLY A 68 -8.73 -21.92 -8.04
C GLY A 68 -7.61 -21.10 -8.69
N PRO A 69 -7.04 -21.52 -9.84
CA PRO A 69 -5.98 -20.79 -10.54
C PRO A 69 -6.50 -19.52 -11.22
N LEU A 70 -5.91 -18.36 -10.91
CA LEU A 70 -6.41 -17.04 -11.34
C LEU A 70 -5.37 -16.20 -12.08
N LEU A 71 -5.87 -15.25 -12.85
CA LEU A 71 -5.16 -14.06 -13.33
C LEU A 71 -5.74 -12.82 -12.64
N ALA A 72 -4.84 -11.96 -12.13
CA ALA A 72 -5.18 -10.74 -11.41
C ALA A 72 -4.90 -9.50 -12.27
N THR A 73 -5.84 -8.55 -12.29
CA THR A 73 -5.56 -7.22 -12.84
C THR A 73 -4.61 -6.43 -11.93
N PRO A 74 -4.06 -5.28 -12.38
CA PRO A 74 -3.65 -4.24 -11.46
C PRO A 74 -4.82 -3.85 -10.52
N GLY A 75 -4.47 -3.43 -9.32
CA GLY A 75 -5.42 -2.88 -8.37
C GLY A 75 -5.59 -1.40 -8.53
N HIS A 76 -6.83 -0.93 -8.43
CA HIS A 76 -7.17 0.48 -8.53
C HIS A 76 -7.98 0.92 -7.33
N GLY A 77 -7.73 2.12 -6.85
CA GLY A 77 -8.49 2.70 -5.76
C GLY A 77 -7.96 4.04 -5.31
N GLU A 78 -8.24 4.36 -4.06
CA GLU A 78 -8.02 5.68 -3.50
C GLU A 78 -7.34 5.58 -2.14
N TRP A 79 -6.63 6.65 -1.77
CA TRP A 79 -6.08 6.85 -0.44
C TRP A 79 -6.57 8.18 0.14
N ARG A 80 -6.59 8.23 1.46
CA ARG A 80 -6.85 9.44 2.22
C ARG A 80 -5.94 9.51 3.43
N ARG A 81 -5.70 10.72 3.93
CA ARG A 81 -5.03 10.89 5.22
C ARG A 81 -5.91 10.28 6.33
N SER A 82 -5.28 9.53 7.21
CA SER A 82 -5.89 9.10 8.45
C SER A 82 -5.49 10.06 9.58
N LYS A 83 -6.09 9.88 10.76
CA LYS A 83 -5.70 10.64 11.95
C LYS A 83 -4.26 10.28 12.32
N ASN A 84 -3.51 11.22 12.89
CA ASN A 84 -2.12 11.02 13.38
C ASN A 84 -1.08 10.76 12.26
N GLY A 85 -1.18 11.44 11.12
CA GLY A 85 -0.13 11.44 10.09
C GLY A 85 -0.05 10.16 9.23
N GLY A 86 -0.98 9.21 9.41
CA GLY A 86 -1.08 8.01 8.57
C GLY A 86 -1.94 8.22 7.33
N PHE A 87 -2.15 7.13 6.59
CA PHE A 87 -3.05 7.09 5.45
C PHE A 87 -3.81 5.77 5.41
N ASP A 88 -5.10 5.87 5.12
CA ASP A 88 -5.95 4.73 4.81
C ASP A 88 -6.04 4.62 3.29
N ALA A 89 -5.99 3.42 2.75
CA ALA A 89 -6.22 3.21 1.33
C ALA A 89 -7.09 1.99 1.09
N THR A 90 -7.77 1.96 -0.06
CA THR A 90 -8.50 0.77 -0.51
C THR A 90 -8.31 0.62 -2.00
N ILE A 91 -8.00 -0.59 -2.44
CA ILE A 91 -7.98 -0.96 -3.87
C ILE A 91 -8.95 -2.10 -4.13
N VAL A 92 -9.34 -2.22 -5.39
CA VAL A 92 -10.06 -3.35 -5.95
C VAL A 92 -9.25 -3.96 -7.09
N VAL A 93 -9.19 -5.30 -7.10
CA VAL A 93 -8.52 -6.10 -8.14
C VAL A 93 -9.52 -7.10 -8.68
N LEU A 94 -9.55 -7.30 -10.00
CA LEU A 94 -10.42 -8.30 -10.61
C LEU A 94 -9.67 -9.62 -10.78
N TYR A 95 -10.39 -10.72 -10.58
CA TYR A 95 -9.89 -12.06 -10.82
C TYR A 95 -10.60 -12.72 -11.99
N GLN A 96 -9.79 -13.12 -12.96
CA GLN A 96 -10.19 -13.93 -14.09
C GLN A 96 -9.69 -15.35 -13.89
N GLY A 97 -10.48 -16.37 -14.24
CA GLY A 97 -10.00 -17.74 -14.27
C GLY A 97 -8.84 -17.88 -15.26
N ALA A 98 -7.73 -18.49 -14.82
CA ALA A 98 -6.61 -18.83 -15.70
C ALA A 98 -7.02 -19.89 -16.73
N SER A 99 -6.17 -20.16 -17.72
CA SER A 99 -6.45 -21.14 -18.79
C SER A 99 -6.79 -22.54 -18.28
N GLU A 100 -6.19 -22.93 -17.17
CA GLU A 100 -6.32 -24.20 -16.49
C GLU A 100 -7.36 -24.18 -15.36
N HIS A 101 -8.10 -23.07 -15.21
CA HIS A 101 -9.18 -23.01 -14.25
C HIS A 101 -10.27 -24.03 -14.62
N PRO A 102 -10.71 -24.90 -13.70
CA PRO A 102 -11.50 -26.10 -14.04
C PRO A 102 -12.88 -25.79 -14.63
N THR A 103 -13.51 -24.67 -14.23
CA THR A 103 -14.89 -24.36 -14.59
C THR A 103 -15.11 -23.03 -15.32
N SER A 104 -14.11 -22.14 -15.34
CA SER A 104 -14.30 -20.72 -15.70
C SER A 104 -13.08 -20.08 -16.39
N PRO A 105 -12.41 -20.75 -17.33
CA PRO A 105 -11.24 -20.19 -17.99
C PRO A 105 -11.61 -18.92 -18.76
N GLY A 106 -10.85 -17.85 -18.58
CA GLY A 106 -11.07 -16.59 -19.31
C GLY A 106 -12.22 -15.71 -18.79
N ILE A 107 -12.93 -16.14 -17.76
CA ILE A 107 -14.10 -15.42 -17.22
C ILE A 107 -13.72 -14.70 -15.93
N VAL A 108 -14.21 -13.47 -15.73
CA VAL A 108 -14.10 -12.78 -14.44
C VAL A 108 -15.01 -13.48 -13.43
N ILE A 109 -14.43 -14.06 -12.39
CA ILE A 109 -15.11 -14.93 -11.42
C ILE A 109 -15.10 -14.39 -10.00
N GLY A 110 -14.48 -13.24 -9.80
CA GLY A 110 -14.42 -12.62 -8.49
C GLY A 110 -13.59 -11.36 -8.49
N ARG A 111 -13.40 -10.83 -7.29
CA ARG A 111 -12.54 -9.67 -7.05
C ARG A 111 -11.91 -9.77 -5.68
N GLU A 112 -10.86 -8.99 -5.50
CA GLU A 112 -10.26 -8.76 -4.20
C GLU A 112 -10.46 -7.30 -3.81
N LYS A 113 -10.74 -7.08 -2.52
CA LYS A 113 -10.69 -5.77 -1.90
C LYS A 113 -9.56 -5.78 -0.89
N VAL A 114 -8.60 -4.88 -1.06
CA VAL A 114 -7.51 -4.71 -0.09
C VAL A 114 -7.68 -3.39 0.62
N ARG A 115 -7.71 -3.42 1.94
CA ARG A 115 -7.75 -2.24 2.81
C ARG A 115 -6.41 -2.08 3.49
N TYR A 116 -5.84 -0.90 3.42
CA TYR A 116 -4.54 -0.58 4.00
C TYR A 116 -4.68 0.46 5.12
N LYS A 117 -3.85 0.32 6.16
CA LYS A 117 -3.53 1.38 7.12
C LYS A 117 -2.03 1.54 7.17
N LEU A 118 -1.54 2.69 6.71
CA LEU A 118 -0.14 2.87 6.35
C LEU A 118 0.45 4.13 6.98
N GLN A 119 1.76 4.13 7.12
CA GLN A 119 2.56 5.25 7.58
C GLN A 119 3.81 5.39 6.72
N LEU A 120 4.20 6.63 6.46
CA LEU A 120 5.50 6.95 5.89
C LEU A 120 6.50 7.04 7.03
N VAL A 121 7.60 6.32 6.91
CA VAL A 121 8.70 6.37 7.88
C VAL A 121 10.01 6.71 7.18
N ASN A 122 11.02 7.09 7.96
CA ASN A 122 12.34 7.49 7.44
C ASN A 122 12.24 8.59 6.38
N GLY A 123 11.56 9.69 6.69
CA GLY A 123 11.33 10.81 5.77
C GLY A 123 10.56 10.46 4.49
N GLY A 124 9.81 9.35 4.50
CA GLY A 124 9.04 8.84 3.35
C GLY A 124 9.82 7.90 2.44
N GLN A 125 11.03 7.46 2.83
CA GLN A 125 11.75 6.41 2.09
C GLN A 125 11.15 5.03 2.27
N GLN A 126 10.42 4.83 3.36
CA GLN A 126 9.74 3.58 3.68
C GLN A 126 8.26 3.83 3.94
N LEU A 127 7.48 2.81 3.64
CA LEU A 127 6.07 2.71 3.92
C LEU A 127 5.85 1.43 4.70
N GLN A 128 5.17 1.52 5.84
CA GLN A 128 4.86 0.37 6.68
C GLN A 128 3.39 0.41 7.10
N GLY A 129 2.81 -0.75 7.37
CA GLY A 129 1.44 -0.78 7.87
C GLY A 129 0.80 -2.16 7.92
N THR A 130 -0.51 -2.14 8.10
CA THR A 130 -1.36 -3.34 8.08
C THR A 130 -2.24 -3.35 6.85
N ILE A 131 -2.59 -4.56 6.44
CA ILE A 131 -3.51 -4.82 5.34
C ILE A 131 -4.61 -5.78 5.78
N LEU A 132 -5.74 -5.70 5.11
CA LEU A 132 -6.79 -6.71 5.14
C LEU A 132 -7.21 -7.00 3.70
N VAL A 133 -7.00 -8.25 3.28
CA VAL A 133 -7.34 -8.76 1.97
C VAL A 133 -8.64 -9.54 2.08
N GLU A 134 -9.64 -9.17 1.30
CA GLU A 134 -10.88 -9.94 1.18
C GLU A 134 -11.08 -10.38 -0.26
N VAL A 135 -11.17 -11.69 -0.46
CA VAL A 135 -11.52 -12.28 -1.75
C VAL A 135 -13.02 -12.50 -1.79
N GLN A 136 -13.64 -12.01 -2.87
CA GLN A 136 -15.06 -12.13 -3.14
C GLN A 136 -15.28 -12.94 -4.41
N ASP A 137 -16.27 -13.85 -4.39
CA ASP A 137 -16.73 -14.55 -5.58
C ASP A 137 -17.54 -13.62 -6.52
N GLY A 138 -18.02 -14.17 -7.64
CA GLY A 138 -18.82 -13.43 -8.63
C GLY A 138 -20.17 -12.92 -8.13
N GLU A 139 -20.67 -13.46 -7.01
CA GLU A 139 -21.91 -13.03 -6.35
C GLU A 139 -21.63 -11.96 -5.27
N GLY A 140 -20.36 -11.73 -4.93
CA GLY A 140 -19.92 -10.76 -3.93
C GLY A 140 -19.79 -11.35 -2.52
N ASN A 141 -19.93 -12.66 -2.35
CA ASN A 141 -19.72 -13.32 -1.06
C ASN A 141 -18.23 -13.34 -0.73
N VAL A 142 -17.87 -13.03 0.51
CA VAL A 142 -16.48 -13.13 0.98
C VAL A 142 -16.14 -14.60 1.18
N VAL A 143 -15.23 -15.12 0.37
CA VAL A 143 -14.76 -16.52 0.44
C VAL A 143 -13.45 -16.66 1.23
N SER A 144 -12.77 -15.54 1.48
CA SER A 144 -11.53 -15.49 2.28
C SER A 144 -11.29 -14.08 2.80
N SER A 145 -10.73 -13.97 4.01
CA SER A 145 -10.42 -12.72 4.70
C SER A 145 -9.11 -12.85 5.46
N ASP A 146 -8.06 -12.19 4.97
CA ASP A 146 -6.69 -12.42 5.37
C ASP A 146 -6.03 -11.12 5.86
N PRO A 147 -5.80 -10.99 7.17
CA PRO A 147 -5.01 -9.88 7.70
C PRO A 147 -3.52 -10.08 7.41
N GLY A 148 -2.82 -8.96 7.29
CA GLY A 148 -1.39 -8.97 7.04
C GLY A 148 -0.68 -7.67 7.41
N THR A 149 0.63 -7.68 7.21
CA THR A 149 1.48 -6.50 7.28
C THR A 149 2.11 -6.22 5.92
N ILE A 150 2.53 -4.98 5.72
CA ILE A 150 3.29 -4.56 4.55
C ILE A 150 4.46 -3.69 4.97
N GLU A 151 5.60 -3.96 4.38
CA GLU A 151 6.78 -3.10 4.41
C GLU A 151 7.19 -2.81 2.97
N ALA A 152 7.45 -1.55 2.65
CA ALA A 152 7.77 -1.14 1.30
C ALA A 152 8.85 -0.06 1.25
N THR A 153 9.72 -0.16 0.26
CA THR A 153 10.81 0.78 0.02
C THR A 153 10.50 1.63 -1.19
N ARG A 154 10.73 2.94 -1.10
CA ARG A 154 10.47 3.87 -2.19
C ARG A 154 11.35 3.57 -3.37
N ILE A 155 10.76 3.53 -4.56
CA ILE A 155 11.49 3.41 -5.82
C ILE A 155 12.03 4.79 -6.16
N ARG A 156 13.33 4.85 -6.49
CA ARG A 156 14.03 6.07 -6.87
C ARG A 156 14.58 5.92 -8.28
N PRO A 157 14.71 7.02 -9.04
CA PRO A 157 15.50 7.01 -10.25
C PRO A 157 16.92 6.56 -9.93
N GLU A 158 17.44 5.65 -10.73
CA GLU A 158 18.85 5.28 -10.70
C GLU A 158 19.60 6.16 -11.71
N PRO A 159 20.80 6.64 -11.39
CA PRO A 159 21.61 7.37 -12.36
C PRO A 159 21.94 6.46 -13.55
N LEU A 160 21.99 7.05 -14.74
CA LEU A 160 22.52 6.36 -15.91
C LEU A 160 24.03 6.12 -15.73
N PRO A 161 24.58 5.02 -16.28
CA PRO A 161 26.02 4.77 -16.30
C PRO A 161 26.79 5.82 -17.11
#